data_AF-A0ABD7PCE9-F1
#
_entry.id   AF-A0ABD7PCE9-F1
#
_cell.length_a   1.000
_cell.length_b   1.000
_cell.length_c   1.000
_cell.angle_alpha   90.00
_cell.angle_beta   90.00
_cell.angle_gamma   90.00
#
_symmetry.space_group_name_H-M   'P 1'
#
loop_
_entity.id
_entity.type
_entity.pdbx_description
1 polymer ?
#
loop_
_entity_poly.entity_id
_entity_poly.type
_entity_poly.pdbx_seq_one_letter_code
_entity_poly.pdbx_strand_id
1 'polypeptide(L)' 'MSYRAYIIAFDPEHGTYTETEIMEGFATEQEAVDRARNRLPEVQQELAKLGENLLCSYRIRVVDSAEILPFLRS' A
#
# COMPACT_ATOMS: atom_id res chain seq x y z
N MET A 1 13.97 -11.12 -5.02
CA MET A 1 12.89 -10.79 -4.07
C MET A 1 12.65 -9.30 -4.11
N SER A 2 11.40 -8.89 -4.16
CA SER A 2 10.97 -7.49 -4.09
C SER A 2 9.91 -7.35 -3.01
N TYR A 3 9.77 -6.16 -2.43
CA TYR A 3 8.80 -5.87 -1.39
C TYR A 3 7.71 -4.96 -1.95
N ARG A 4 6.46 -5.20 -1.55
CA ARG A 4 5.32 -4.36 -1.91
C ARG A 4 4.62 -3.86 -0.67
N ALA A 5 4.26 -2.59 -0.68
CA ALA A 5 3.50 -1.96 0.39
C ALA A 5 2.01 -1.94 0.05
N TYR A 6 1.18 -2.26 1.03
CA TYR A 6 -0.28 -2.20 0.93
C TYR A 6 -0.81 -1.27 2.01
N ILE A 7 -1.75 -0.40 1.64
CA ILE A 7 -2.55 0.35 2.61
C ILE A 7 -3.85 -0.42 2.84
N ILE A 8 -4.18 -0.61 4.10
CA ILE A 8 -5.39 -1.30 4.54
C ILE A 8 -6.32 -0.25 5.13
N ALA A 9 -7.52 -0.12 4.59
CA ALA A 9 -8.57 0.73 5.15
C ALA A 9 -9.68 -0.17 5.70
N PHE A 10 -9.88 -0.14 7.01
CA PHE A 10 -10.88 -0.92 7.71
C PHE A 10 -12.06 -0.05 8.10
N ASP A 11 -13.26 -0.51 7.75
CA ASP A 11 -14.54 0.07 8.14
C ASP A 11 -15.05 -0.63 9.40
N PRO A 12 -15.04 0.03 10.57
CA PRO A 12 -15.53 -0.55 11.81
C PRO A 12 -17.05 -0.70 11.86
N GLU A 13 -17.81 0.04 11.06
CA GLU A 13 -19.28 -0.03 11.04
C GLU A 13 -19.77 -1.29 10.34
N HIS A 14 -19.14 -1.62 9.22
CA HIS A 14 -19.51 -2.79 8.40
C HIS A 14 -18.60 -4.02 8.64
N GLY A 15 -17.49 -3.85 9.36
CA GLY A 15 -16.52 -4.91 9.63
C GLY A 15 -15.76 -5.36 8.37
N THR A 16 -15.73 -4.52 7.33
CA THR A 16 -15.06 -4.80 6.06
C THR A 16 -13.72 -4.10 5.97
N TYR A 17 -12.80 -4.61 5.16
CA TYR A 17 -11.57 -3.91 4.84
C TYR A 17 -11.28 -3.96 3.34
N THR A 18 -10.58 -2.94 2.88
CA THR A 18 -9.97 -2.91 1.54
C THR A 18 -8.46 -2.90 1.69
N GLU A 19 -7.78 -3.62 0.79
CA GLU A 19 -6.32 -3.55 0.66
C GLU A 19 -6.00 -2.92 -0.68
N THR A 20 -5.28 -1.81 -0.66
CA THR A 20 -4.81 -1.11 -1.86
C THR A 20 -3.30 -1.25 -1.98
N GLU A 21 -2.83 -1.82 -3.07
CA GLU A 21 -1.40 -1.89 -3.37
C GLU A 21 -0.85 -0.50 -3.72
N ILE A 22 0.26 -0.12 -3.08
CA ILE A 22 1.09 0.97 -3.58
C ILE A 22 1.84 0.37 -4.77
N MET A 23 1.54 0.79 -6.01
CA MET A 23 2.07 0.20 -7.25
C MET A 23 3.61 0.20 -7.41
N GLU A 24 4.35 0.64 -6.39
CA GLU A 24 5.80 0.67 -6.34
C GLU A 24 6.33 -0.63 -5.70
N GLY A 25 7.19 -1.34 -6.43
CA GLY A 25 7.99 -2.44 -5.88
C GLY A 25 9.33 -1.92 -5.34
N PHE A 26 9.75 -2.42 -4.18
CA PHE A 26 10.97 -2.00 -3.47
C PHE A 26 12.01 -3.12 -3.44
N ALA A 27 13.28 -2.73 -3.41
CA ALA A 27 14.40 -3.68 -3.31
C ALA A 27 14.56 -4.21 -1.87
N THR A 28 14.21 -3.41 -0.88
CA THR A 28 14.29 -3.75 0.55
C THR A 28 12.95 -3.59 1.27
N GLU A 29 12.79 -4.32 2.38
CA GLU A 29 11.61 -4.19 3.24
C GLU A 29 11.50 -2.78 3.83
N GLN A 30 12.63 -2.21 4.27
CA GLN A 30 12.66 -0.91 4.92
C GLN A 30 12.19 0.21 3.99
N GLU A 31 12.60 0.21 2.72
CA GLU A 31 12.09 1.16 1.73
C GLU A 31 10.57 1.08 1.57
N ALA A 32 10.02 -0.13 1.56
CA ALA A 32 8.58 -0.34 1.47
C ALA A 32 7.86 0.17 2.74
N VAL A 33 8.43 -0.07 3.93
CA VAL A 33 7.91 0.44 5.22
C VAL A 33 7.91 1.96 5.25
N ASP A 34 9.03 2.59 4.88
CA ASP A 34 9.17 4.04 4.93
C ASP A 34 8.19 4.70 3.96
N ARG A 35 8.02 4.15 2.76
CA ARG A 35 7.03 4.63 1.80
C ARG A 35 5.61 4.50 2.32
N ALA A 36 5.25 3.33 2.86
CA ALA A 36 3.92 3.09 3.40
C ALA A 36 3.60 4.04 4.55
N ARG A 37 4.55 4.22 5.49
CA ARG A 37 4.41 5.11 6.64
C ARG A 37 4.24 6.57 6.22
N ASN A 38 4.98 7.02 5.22
CA ASN A 38 4.87 8.40 4.72
C ASN A 38 3.56 8.65 3.97
N ARG A 39 3.03 7.63 3.25
CA ARG A 39 1.79 7.76 2.46
C ARG A 39 0.53 7.58 3.30
N LEU A 40 0.59 6.83 4.41
CA LEU A 40 -0.58 6.51 5.24
C LEU A 40 -1.36 7.76 5.72
N PRO A 41 -0.73 8.83 6.24
CA PRO A 41 -1.45 10.02 6.69
C PRO A 41 -2.20 10.72 5.55
N GLU A 42 -1.61 10.75 4.35
CA GLU A 42 -2.23 11.36 3.17
C GLU A 42 -3.47 10.57 2.76
N VAL A 43 -3.39 9.24 2.72
CA VAL A 43 -4.53 8.37 2.42
C VAL A 43 -5.64 8.54 3.45
N GLN A 44 -5.28 8.57 4.74
CA GLN A 44 -6.25 8.79 5.81
C GLN A 44 -6.96 10.15 5.70
N GLN A 45 -6.22 11.21 5.32
CA GLN A 45 -6.81 12.53 5.10
C GLN A 45 -7.77 12.54 3.89
N GLU A 46 -7.42 11.89 2.79
CA GLU A 46 -8.32 11.81 1.62
C GLU A 46 -9.61 11.04 1.93
N LEU A 47 -9.51 9.92 2.65
CA LEU A 47 -10.69 9.15 3.09
C LEU A 47 -11.57 9.97 4.06
N ALA A 48 -10.96 10.71 4.98
CA ALA A 48 -11.69 11.59 5.88
C ALA A 48 -12.43 12.72 5.13
N LYS A 49 -11.86 13.26 4.04
CA LYS A 49 -12.53 14.26 3.18
C LYS A 49 -13.75 13.69 2.46
N LEU A 50 -13.76 12.39 2.17
CA LEU A 50 -14.91 11.68 1.59
C LEU A 50 -16.00 11.37 2.62
N GLY A 51 -15.78 11.71 3.89
CA GLY A 51 -16.70 11.44 4.98
C GLY A 51 -16.61 10.01 5.52
N GLU A 52 -15.59 9.25 5.13
CA GLU A 52 -15.41 7.87 5.58
C GLU A 52 -14.56 7.85 6.86
N ASN A 53 -15.10 7.28 7.93
CA ASN A 53 -14.40 7.12 9.21
C ASN A 53 -13.66 5.76 9.25
N LEU A 54 -12.66 5.60 8.39
CA LEU A 54 -11.91 4.35 8.25
C LEU A 54 -10.65 4.33 9.09
N LEU A 55 -10.35 3.17 9.68
CA LEU A 55 -9.07 2.90 10.32
C LEU A 55 -8.05 2.48 9.27
N CYS A 56 -7.02 3.30 9.08
CA CYS A 56 -5.96 3.06 8.09
C CYS A 56 -4.74 2.41 8.75
N SER A 57 -4.19 1.38 8.11
CA SER A 57 -2.91 0.75 8.47
C SER A 57 -2.14 0.34 7.22
N TYR A 58 -0.96 -0.26 7.36
CA TYR A 58 -0.19 -0.78 6.23
C TYR A 58 0.37 -2.17 6.52
N ARG A 59 0.64 -2.92 5.45
CA ARG A 59 1.30 -4.23 5.48
C ARG A 59 2.31 -4.31 4.34
N ILE A 60 3.44 -4.95 4.59
CA ILE A 60 4.44 -5.26 3.58
C ILE A 60 4.32 -6.74 3.19
N ARG A 61 4.42 -7.04 1.89
CA ARG A 61 4.50 -8.41 1.37
C ARG A 61 5.80 -8.60 0.61
N VAL A 62 6.43 -9.75 0.84
CA VAL A 62 7.53 -10.24 0.01
C VAL A 62 6.94 -10.84 -1.25
N VAL A 63 7.50 -10.46 -2.40
CA VAL A 63 7.15 -11.01 -3.71
C VAL A 63 8.41 -11.65 -4.27
N ASP A 64 8.38 -12.97 -4.41
CA ASP A 64 9.54 -13.78 -4.76
C ASP A 64 10.12 -13.42 -6.14
N SER A 65 9.26 -12.96 -7.05
CA SER A 65 9.64 -12.42 -8.35
C SER A 65 8.90 -11.11 -8.61
N ALA A 66 9.59 -9.98 -8.52
CA ALA A 66 9.30 -8.99 -9.54
C ALA A 66 9.72 -9.64 -10.86
N GLU A 67 8.76 -10.10 -11.67
CA GLU A 67 8.96 -9.95 -13.10
C GLU A 67 9.16 -8.45 -13.30
N ILE A 68 10.43 -8.03 -13.30
CA ILE A 68 10.79 -6.77 -13.93
C ILE A 68 10.45 -7.02 -15.39
N LEU A 69 9.24 -6.66 -15.82
CA LEU A 69 8.88 -6.68 -17.23
C LEU A 69 9.85 -5.70 -17.91
N PRO A 70 10.87 -6.16 -18.65
CA PRO A 70 11.71 -5.24 -19.36
C PRO A 70 10.82 -4.53 -20.37
N PHE A 71 10.78 -3.20 -20.34
CA PHE A 71 10.16 -2.44 -21.42
C PHE A 71 10.86 -2.84 -22.72
N LEU A 72 10.19 -3.65 -23.53
CA LEU A 72 10.61 -3.91 -24.90
C LEU A 72 10.60 -2.56 -25.62
N ARG A 73 11.80 -2.00 -25.88
CA ARG A 73 11.93 -0.93 -26.86
C ARG A 73 11.65 -1.56 -28.21
N SER A 74 10.48 -1.24 -28.78
CA SER A 74 10.16 -1.48 -30.19
C SER A 74 11.04 -0.65 -31.10
#